data_AF-A0A9E3T214-F1
#
_entry.id   AF-A0A9E3T214-F1
#
_cell.length_a   1.000
_cell.length_b   1.000
_cell.length_c   1.000
_cell.angle_alpha   90.00
_cell.angle_beta   90.00
_cell.angle_gamma   90.00
#
_symmetry.space_group_name_H-M   'P 1'
#
loop_
_entity.id
_entity.type
_entity.pdbx_description
1 polymer ?
#
loop_
_entity_poly.entity_id
_entity_poly.type
_entity_poly.pdbx_seq_one_letter_code
_entity_poly.pdbx_strand_id
1 'polypeptide(L)' 'EVLRAIEVMEGEKAEKIIKGKLTVKGKDIKNLGLPPSPLYGELMDNVFEAKINGIIATRDEEIAFLKKLIEKLKKGE' A
#
# COMPACT_ATOMS: atom_id res chain seq x y z
N GLU A 1 -24.93 24.91 1.16
CA GLU A 1 -24.40 23.78 0.35
C GLU A 1 -22.87 23.74 0.41
N VAL A 2 -22.35 23.57 1.64
CA VAL A 2 -20.90 23.44 1.95
C VAL A 2 -20.71 22.29 2.95
N LEU A 3 -21.63 22.20 3.92
CA LEU A 3 -21.78 21.05 4.84
C LEU A 3 -21.82 19.70 4.11
N ARG A 4 -22.56 19.60 2.99
CA ARG A 4 -22.66 18.38 2.19
C ARG A 4 -21.33 17.99 1.53
N ALA A 5 -20.50 18.96 1.17
CA ALA A 5 -19.19 18.71 0.58
C ALA A 5 -18.18 18.21 1.63
N ILE A 6 -18.22 18.74 2.86
CA ILE A 6 -17.37 18.29 3.97
C ILE A 6 -17.74 16.85 4.39
N GLU A 7 -19.04 16.52 4.46
CA GLU A 7 -19.52 15.15 4.73
C GLU A 7 -19.10 14.14 3.65
N VAL A 8 -19.18 14.53 2.38
CA VAL A 8 -18.74 13.69 1.25
C VAL A 8 -17.21 13.49 1.28
N MET A 9 -16.45 14.54 1.62
CA MET A 9 -14.99 14.46 1.73
C MET A 9 -14.52 13.58 2.90
N GLU A 10 -15.23 13.57 4.04
CA GLU A 10 -14.92 12.67 5.16
C GLU A 10 -15.37 11.22 4.89
N GLY A 11 -16.50 11.03 4.20
CA GLY A 11 -17.04 9.72 3.83
C GLY A 11 -16.21 8.96 2.79
N GLU A 12 -15.82 9.61 1.68
CA GLU A 12 -15.01 8.96 0.63
C GLU A 12 -13.60 8.60 1.14
N LYS A 13 -13.01 9.46 1.99
CA LYS A 13 -11.67 9.24 2.55
C LYS A 13 -11.66 8.08 3.55
N ALA A 14 -12.70 7.96 4.38
CA ALA A 14 -12.87 6.84 5.29
C ALA A 14 -13.11 5.52 4.52
N GLU A 15 -13.93 5.52 3.47
CA GLU A 15 -14.20 4.32 2.67
C GLU A 15 -12.94 3.82 1.95
N LYS A 16 -12.06 4.72 1.49
CA LYS A 16 -10.75 4.41 0.89
C LYS A 16 -9.76 3.82 1.92
N ILE A 17 -9.74 4.35 3.14
CA ILE A 17 -8.94 3.83 4.26
C ILE A 17 -9.42 2.42 4.68
N ILE A 18 -10.73 2.17 4.65
CA ILE A 18 -11.35 0.91 5.06
C ILE A 18 -11.21 -0.18 3.97
N LYS A 19 -11.41 0.15 2.68
CA LYS A 19 -11.21 -0.78 1.54
C LYS A 19 -9.74 -1.03 1.20
N GLY A 20 -8.85 -0.09 1.52
CA GLY A 20 -7.43 -0.15 1.19
C GLY A 20 -6.55 -0.82 2.25
N LYS A 21 -7.10 -1.38 3.34
CA LYS A 21 -6.26 -1.97 4.39
C LYS A 21 -5.38 -3.08 3.80
N LEU A 22 -4.07 -2.88 3.84
CA LEU A 22 -3.10 -3.87 3.40
C LEU A 22 -3.14 -5.08 4.32
N THR A 23 -3.07 -6.27 3.72
CA THR A 23 -2.91 -7.50 4.50
C THR A 23 -1.44 -7.71 4.85
N VAL A 24 -0.52 -7.28 3.97
CA VAL A 24 0.92 -7.28 4.21
C VAL A 24 1.30 -6.30 5.32
N LYS A 25 2.37 -6.63 6.05
CA LYS A 25 2.93 -5.84 7.15
C LYS A 25 4.44 -5.69 6.98
N GLY A 26 5.06 -4.79 7.75
CA GLY A 26 6.53 -4.63 7.74
C GLY A 26 7.32 -5.92 8.03
N LYS A 27 6.75 -6.89 8.76
CA LYS A 27 7.36 -8.21 8.92
C LYS A 27 7.51 -8.97 7.59
N ASP A 28 6.57 -8.77 6.65
CA ASP A 28 6.61 -9.41 5.34
C ASP A 28 7.73 -8.79 4.49
N ILE A 29 7.93 -7.46 4.57
CA ILE A 29 9.08 -6.78 3.96
C ILE A 29 10.41 -7.34 4.50
N LYS A 30 10.50 -7.54 5.82
CA LYS A 30 11.68 -8.15 6.46
C LYS A 30 11.92 -9.57 5.96
N ASN A 31 10.87 -10.37 5.84
CA ASN A 31 10.95 -11.75 5.36
C ASN A 31 11.34 -11.84 3.87
N LEU A 32 11.05 -10.80 3.07
CA LEU A 32 11.50 -10.67 1.68
C LEU A 32 12.97 -10.20 1.56
N GLY A 33 13.67 -10.06 2.69
CA GLY A 33 15.10 -9.80 2.72
C GLY A 33 15.47 -8.32 2.50
N LEU A 34 14.60 -7.40 2.92
CA LEU A 34 14.96 -5.99 3.11
C LEU A 34 15.01 -5.71 4.62
N PRO A 35 16.13 -5.22 5.18
CA PRO A 35 16.19 -4.87 6.60
C PRO A 35 15.33 -3.63 6.90
N PRO A 36 14.87 -3.44 8.16
CA PRO A 36 14.10 -2.27 8.56
C PRO A 36 14.80 -0.96 8.15
N SER A 37 14.09 -0.12 7.41
CA SER A 37 14.60 1.15 6.91
C SER A 37 13.44 2.13 6.65
N PRO A 38 13.72 3.44 6.49
CA PRO A 38 12.70 4.43 6.14
C PRO A 38 11.92 4.10 4.85
N LEU A 39 12.50 3.30 3.95
CA LEU A 39 11.89 2.87 2.69
C LEU A 39 10.66 1.98 2.87
N TYR A 40 10.44 1.43 4.07
CA TYR A 40 9.24 0.63 4.35
C TYR A 40 7.95 1.40 4.11
N GLY A 41 7.92 2.70 4.46
CA GLY A 41 6.76 3.55 4.22
C GLY A 41 6.44 3.63 2.74
N GLU A 42 7.45 4.01 1.94
CA GLU A 42 7.33 4.14 0.49
C GLU A 42 6.90 2.83 -0.19
N LEU A 43 7.44 1.69 0.25
CA LEU A 43 7.02 0.38 -0.26
C LEU A 43 5.55 0.09 0.04
N MET A 44 5.10 0.38 1.27
CA MET A 44 3.72 0.15 1.67
C MET A 44 2.76 1.12 0.98
N ASP A 45 3.17 2.37 0.76
CA ASP A 45 2.39 3.37 0.03
C ASP A 45 2.17 2.94 -1.42
N ASN A 46 3.21 2.43 -2.09
CA ASN A 46 3.09 1.89 -3.44
C ASN A 46 2.15 0.66 -3.52
N VAL A 47 2.21 -0.27 -2.56
CA VAL A 47 1.29 -1.42 -2.50
C VAL A 47 -0.14 -0.94 -2.24
N PHE A 48 -0.32 0.03 -1.35
CA PHE A 48 -1.62 0.63 -1.04
C PHE A 48 -2.22 1.28 -2.27
N GLU A 49 -1.45 2.09 -2.99
CA GLU A 49 -1.85 2.75 -4.23
C GLU A 49 -2.29 1.72 -5.30
N ALA A 50 -1.49 0.67 -5.50
CA ALA A 50 -1.84 -0.42 -6.41
C ALA A 50 -3.18 -1.09 -6.02
N LYS A 51 -3.44 -1.27 -4.72
CA LYS A 51 -4.67 -1.89 -4.23
C LYS A 51 -5.90 -1.00 -4.42
N ILE A 52 -5.82 0.28 -4.08
CA ILE A 52 -6.95 1.21 -4.25
C ILE A 52 -7.27 1.48 -5.73
N ASN A 53 -6.28 1.30 -6.61
CA ASN A 53 -6.45 1.38 -8.06
C ASN A 53 -6.91 0.05 -8.69
N GLY A 54 -7.13 -1.00 -7.90
CA GLY A 54 -7.61 -2.30 -8.38
C GLY A 54 -6.58 -3.11 -9.17
N ILE A 55 -5.30 -2.74 -9.12
CA ILE A 55 -4.18 -3.46 -9.78
C ILE A 55 -3.90 -4.78 -9.05
N ILE A 56 -4.10 -4.77 -7.72
CA ILE A 56 -3.98 -5.93 -6.85
C ILE A 56 -5.19 -5.97 -5.91
N ALA A 57 -5.63 -7.15 -5.53
CA ALA A 57 -6.79 -7.35 -4.68
C ALA A 57 -6.52 -8.30 -3.51
N THR A 58 -5.58 -9.24 -3.68
CA THR A 58 -5.32 -10.33 -2.75
C THR A 58 -4.00 -10.18 -1.99
N ARG A 59 -3.85 -10.88 -0.87
CA ARG A 59 -2.60 -10.94 -0.10
C ARG A 59 -1.42 -11.42 -0.95
N ASP A 60 -1.63 -12.42 -1.80
CA ASP A 60 -0.56 -13.00 -2.60
C ASP A 60 -0.09 -12.02 -3.68
N GLU A 61 -1.01 -11.24 -4.25
CA GLU A 61 -0.67 -10.15 -5.17
C GLU A 61 0.05 -9.00 -4.45
N GLU A 62 -0.36 -8.63 -3.23
CA GLU A 62 0.36 -7.67 -2.40
C GLU A 62 1.82 -8.12 -2.16
N ILE A 63 2.03 -9.39 -1.79
CA ILE A 63 3.36 -9.96 -1.60
C ILE A 63 4.17 -9.97 -2.90
N ALA A 64 3.57 -10.38 -4.01
CA ALA A 64 4.24 -10.42 -5.31
C ALA A 64 4.64 -9.01 -5.78
N PHE A 65 3.77 -8.01 -5.59
CA PHE A 65 4.05 -6.62 -5.90
C PHE A 65 5.18 -6.08 -5.03
N LEU A 66 5.11 -6.31 -3.72
CA LEU A 66 6.14 -5.90 -2.77
C LEU A 66 7.51 -6.51 -3.10
N LYS A 67 7.55 -7.80 -3.48
CA LYS A 67 8.78 -8.47 -3.93
C LYS A 67 9.39 -7.77 -5.14
N LYS A 68 8.58 -7.42 -6.15
CA LYS A 68 9.05 -6.70 -7.35
C LYS A 68 9.65 -5.34 -7.00
N LEU A 69 9.02 -4.59 -6.09
CA LEU A 69 9.56 -3.30 -5.63
C LEU A 69 10.92 -3.45 -4.94
N ILE A 70 11.04 -4.44 -4.05
CA ILE A 70 12.31 -4.72 -3.35
C ILE A 70 13.40 -5.15 -4.34
N GLU A 71 13.07 -5.94 -5.35
CA GLU A 71 14.01 -6.33 -6.41
C GLU A 71 14.49 -5.14 -7.23
N LYS A 72 13.61 -4.17 -7.55
CA LYS A 72 13.99 -2.92 -8.23
C LYS A 72 14.95 -2.07 -7.39
N LEU A 73 14.62 -1.86 -6.11
CA LEU A 73 15.48 -1.15 -5.16
C LEU A 73 16.88 -1.77 -5.06
N LYS A 74 16.97 -3.11 -5.05
CA LYS A 74 18.26 -3.82 -5.01
C LYS A 74 19.08 -3.67 -6.29
N LYS A 75 18.43 -3.42 -7.43
CA LYS A 75 19.08 -3.17 -8.72
C LYS A 75 19.51 -1.72 -8.92
N GLY A 76 19.09 -0.80 -8.05
CA GLY A 76 19.33 0.63 -8.19
C GLY A 76 18.52 1.29 -9.31
N GLU A 77 17.40 0.67 -9.69
CA GLU A 77 16.37 1.23 -10.58
C GLU A 77 15.39 2.10 -9.78
#